data_AF-A0A538KUL0-F1
#
_entry.id   AF-A0A538KUL0-F1
#
_cell.length_a   1.000
_cell.length_b   1.000
_cell.length_c   1.000
_cell.angle_alpha   90.00
_cell.angle_beta   90.00
_cell.angle_gamma   90.00
#
_symmetry.space_group_name_H-M   'P 1'
#
loop_
_entity.id
_entity.type
_entity.pdbx_description
1 polymer ?
#
loop_
_entity_poly.entity_id
_entity_poly.type
_entity_poly.pdbx_seq_one_letter_code
_entity_poly.pdbx_strand_id
1 'polypeptide(L)'
;MSNVPGPRTPMYLAGARWEAIYPASAIFHGIGVNVTAASCLDQMNWGAVGDPVQVADVWPLLDAIRDVQAELLSLVPKAVARAPIANTKPTSSSNGANRPPRA
;
A
#
# COMPACT_ATOMS: atom_id res chain seq x y z
N MET A 1 -6.31 -9.59 -12.17
CA MET A 1 -5.09 -9.07 -11.50
C MET A 1 -4.97 -7.60 -11.85
N SER A 2 -4.79 -6.74 -10.84
CA SER A 2 -4.72 -5.28 -11.01
C SER A 2 -3.43 -4.72 -10.40
N ASN A 3 -2.86 -3.67 -10.99
CA ASN A 3 -1.70 -2.94 -10.46
C ASN A 3 -2.03 -1.45 -10.39
N VAL A 4 -2.05 -0.90 -9.18
CA VAL A 4 -2.48 0.47 -8.89
C VAL A 4 -1.30 1.26 -8.32
N PRO A 5 -0.64 2.11 -9.13
CA PRO A 5 0.40 2.99 -8.63
C PRO A 5 -0.20 3.99 -7.63
N GLY A 6 0.28 3.97 -6.39
CA GLY A 6 -0.08 4.96 -5.38
C GLY A 6 0.98 6.05 -5.15
N PRO A 7 0.75 6.92 -4.16
CA PRO A 7 1.57 8.10 -3.93
C PRO A 7 3.04 7.76 -3.62
N ARG A 8 3.96 8.56 -4.17
CA ARG A 8 5.41 8.46 -3.90
C ARG A 8 5.91 9.47 -2.87
N THR A 9 5.01 10.21 -2.22
CA THR A 9 5.33 11.22 -1.20
C THR A 9 4.45 11.00 0.03
N PRO A 10 4.95 11.26 1.25
CA PRO A 10 4.14 11.12 2.47
C PRO A 10 2.84 11.93 2.40
N MET A 11 1.73 11.29 2.72
CA MET A 11 0.39 11.89 2.77
C MET A 11 -0.10 11.89 4.23
N TYR A 12 -0.97 12.85 4.55
CA TYR A 12 -1.54 12.98 5.89
C TYR A 12 -3.05 13.21 5.82
N LEU A 13 -3.78 12.62 6.75
CA LEU A 13 -5.22 12.83 6.97
C LEU A 13 -5.43 13.28 8.40
N ALA A 14 -5.96 14.49 8.60
CA ALA A 14 -6.18 15.08 9.94
C ALA A 14 -4.92 15.04 10.85
N GLY A 15 -3.73 15.19 10.26
CA GLY A 15 -2.44 15.14 10.97
C GLY A 15 -1.88 13.72 11.17
N ALA A 16 -2.66 12.67 10.92
CA ALA A 16 -2.18 11.30 10.92
C ALA A 16 -1.49 10.96 9.60
N ARG A 17 -0.37 10.23 9.64
CA ARG A 17 0.37 9.82 8.45
C ARG A 17 -0.29 8.62 7.79
N TRP A 18 -0.38 8.64 6.46
CA TRP A 18 -0.74 7.45 5.69
C TRP A 18 0.47 6.53 5.55
N GLU A 19 0.41 5.35 6.15
CA GLU A 19 1.52 4.38 6.17
C GLU A 19 1.47 3.35 5.04
N ALA A 20 0.28 2.84 4.72
CA ALA A 20 0.11 1.79 3.72
C ALA A 20 -1.27 1.84 3.04
N ILE A 21 -1.34 1.27 1.84
CA ILE A 21 -2.57 1.06 1.07
C ILE A 21 -2.77 -0.45 0.89
N TYR A 22 -3.85 -1.00 1.45
CA TYR A 22 -4.24 -2.39 1.24
C TYR A 22 -5.45 -2.44 0.31
N PRO A 23 -5.30 -2.90 -0.93
CA PRO A 23 -6.39 -2.88 -1.89
C PRO A 23 -7.41 -3.98 -1.60
N ALA A 24 -8.68 -3.64 -1.59
CA ALA A 24 -9.80 -4.58 -1.57
C ALA A 24 -10.59 -4.44 -2.88
N SER A 25 -10.53 -5.45 -3.74
CA SER A 25 -11.20 -5.47 -5.05
C SER A 25 -12.48 -6.30 -5.02
N ALA A 26 -13.31 -6.17 -6.06
CA ALA A 26 -14.49 -7.00 -6.24
C ALA A 26 -14.19 -8.30 -7.01
N ILE A 27 -14.97 -9.33 -6.71
CA ILE A 27 -15.14 -10.55 -7.50
C ILE A 27 -16.58 -10.58 -8.05
N PHE A 28 -16.77 -11.24 -9.18
CA PHE A 28 -18.07 -11.37 -9.85
C PHE A 28 -18.28 -12.82 -10.28
N HIS A 29 -19.47 -13.14 -10.79
CA HIS A 29 -19.77 -14.48 -11.30
C HIS A 29 -18.70 -14.93 -12.32
N GLY A 30 -18.14 -16.13 -12.10
CA GLY A 30 -17.07 -16.69 -12.93
C GLY A 30 -15.65 -16.27 -12.52
N ILE A 31 -15.48 -15.46 -11.48
CA ILE A 31 -14.17 -15.07 -10.94
C ILE A 31 -14.06 -15.54 -9.49
N GLY A 32 -13.37 -16.66 -9.27
CA GLY A 32 -13.17 -17.23 -7.93
C GLY A 32 -12.17 -16.46 -7.06
N VAL A 33 -11.26 -15.68 -7.66
CA VAL A 33 -10.28 -14.87 -6.92
C VAL A 33 -9.86 -13.62 -7.71
N ASN A 34 -9.68 -12.51 -7.00
CA ASN A 34 -9.06 -11.29 -7.51
C ASN A 34 -7.87 -10.92 -6.63
N VAL A 35 -6.72 -10.69 -7.28
CA VAL A 35 -5.48 -10.22 -6.64
C VAL A 35 -5.15 -8.82 -7.17
N THR A 36 -4.93 -7.88 -6.26
CA THR A 36 -4.59 -6.50 -6.57
C THR A 36 -3.30 -6.11 -5.87
N ALA A 37 -2.42 -5.42 -6.61
CA ALA A 37 -1.20 -4.84 -6.10
C ALA A 37 -1.32 -3.31 -6.07
N ALA A 38 -0.86 -2.69 -4.99
CA ALA A 38 -0.87 -1.23 -4.84
C ALA A 38 0.45 -0.76 -4.23
N SER A 39 1.07 0.27 -4.82
CA SER A 39 2.28 0.86 -4.26
C SER A 39 1.95 2.01 -3.31
N CYS A 40 2.67 2.15 -2.21
CA CYS A 40 2.60 3.32 -1.34
C CYS A 40 4.01 3.65 -0.88
N LEU A 41 4.49 4.88 -1.15
CA LEU A 41 5.87 5.28 -0.88
C LEU A 41 6.89 4.32 -1.54
N ASP A 42 7.70 3.66 -0.73
CA ASP A 42 8.71 2.66 -1.08
C ASP A 42 8.20 1.22 -0.91
N GLN A 43 6.93 1.05 -0.57
CA GLN A 43 6.30 -0.25 -0.34
C GLN A 43 5.41 -0.67 -1.51
N MET A 44 5.32 -1.99 -1.70
CA MET A 44 4.36 -2.65 -2.58
C MET A 44 3.49 -3.55 -1.73
N ASN A 45 2.18 -3.30 -1.75
CA ASN A 45 1.20 -4.01 -0.94
C ASN A 45 0.30 -4.86 -1.82
N TRP A 46 -0.12 -6.00 -1.28
CA TRP A 46 -0.97 -6.97 -1.98
C TRP A 46 -2.30 -7.11 -1.25
N GLY A 47 -3.36 -7.33 -2.02
CA GLY A 47 -4.68 -7.69 -1.52
C GLY A 47 -5.29 -8.79 -2.37
N ALA A 48 -5.96 -9.73 -1.72
CA ALA A 48 -6.67 -10.83 -2.37
C ALA A 48 -8.09 -10.91 -1.84
N VAL A 49 -9.06 -11.09 -2.74
CA VAL A 49 -10.46 -11.33 -2.42
C VAL A 49 -10.89 -12.59 -3.16
N GLY A 50 -11.42 -13.57 -2.43
CA GLY A 50 -11.82 -14.87 -2.98
C GLY A 50 -13.29 -15.18 -2.71
N ASP A 51 -13.89 -15.96 -3.60
CA ASP A 51 -15.17 -16.63 -3.37
C ASP A 51 -14.91 -17.85 -2.48
N PRO A 52 -15.46 -17.92 -1.26
CA PRO A 52 -15.20 -19.03 -0.34
C PRO A 52 -15.66 -20.40 -0.87
N VAL A 53 -16.55 -20.44 -1.86
CA VAL A 53 -17.00 -21.70 -2.50
C VAL A 53 -15.96 -22.21 -3.51
N GLN A 54 -15.34 -21.32 -4.28
CA GLN A 54 -14.36 -21.69 -5.31
C GLN A 54 -12.93 -21.72 -4.78
N VAL A 55 -12.61 -20.90 -3.78
CA VAL A 55 -11.30 -20.75 -3.15
C VAL A 55 -11.49 -20.74 -1.64
N ALA A 56 -11.19 -21.87 -1.01
CA ALA A 56 -11.43 -22.06 0.43
C ALA A 56 -10.61 -21.09 1.31
N ASP A 57 -9.40 -20.75 0.87
CA ASP A 57 -8.53 -19.80 1.58
C ASP A 57 -7.57 -19.09 0.60
N VAL A 58 -7.48 -17.77 0.71
CA VAL A 58 -6.56 -16.92 -0.07
C VAL A 58 -5.23 -16.66 0.66
N TRP A 59 -5.12 -16.96 1.95
CA TRP A 59 -3.90 -16.72 2.72
C TRP A 59 -2.68 -17.48 2.21
N PRO A 60 -2.77 -18.78 1.83
CA PRO A 60 -1.63 -19.50 1.26
C PRO A 60 -1.07 -18.83 -0.01
N LEU A 61 -1.92 -18.18 -0.81
CA LEU A 61 -1.50 -17.42 -1.98
C LEU A 61 -0.70 -16.17 -1.58
N LEU A 62 -1.16 -15.44 -0.58
CA LEU A 62 -0.46 -14.24 -0.07
C LEU A 62 0.88 -14.62 0.58
N ASP A 63 0.92 -15.72 1.31
CA ASP A 63 2.16 -16.28 1.88
C ASP A 63 3.16 -16.63 0.78
N ALA A 64 2.72 -17.34 -0.27
CA ALA A 64 3.57 -17.68 -1.41
C ALA A 64 4.11 -16.43 -2.12
N ILE A 65 3.29 -15.38 -2.29
CA ILE A 65 3.73 -14.11 -2.88
C ILE A 65 4.85 -13.48 -2.03
N ARG A 66 4.68 -13.44 -0.70
CA ARG A 66 5.71 -12.91 0.22
C ARG A 66 7.01 -13.71 0.10
N ASP A 67 6.91 -15.03 0.11
CA ASP A 67 8.09 -15.90 0.14
C ASP A 67 8.88 -15.81 -1.18
N VAL A 68 8.20 -15.86 -2.33
CA VAL A 68 8.82 -15.66 -3.65
C VAL A 68 9.38 -14.24 -3.80
N GLN A 69 8.70 -13.22 -3.26
CA GLN A 69 9.23 -11.86 -3.26
C GLN A 69 10.55 -11.77 -2.48
N ALA A 70 10.62 -12.42 -1.31
CA ALA A 70 11.84 -12.45 -0.50
C ALA A 70 12.99 -13.18 -1.22
N GLU A 71 12.69 -14.32 -1.87
CA GLU A 71 13.65 -15.06 -2.68
C GLU A 71 14.19 -14.19 -3.83
N LEU A 72 13.31 -13.57 -4.62
CA LEU A 72 13.71 -12.71 -5.73
C LEU A 72 14.53 -11.51 -5.26
N LEU A 73 14.17 -10.87 -4.14
CA LEU A 73 14.93 -9.76 -3.58
C LEU A 73 16.32 -10.19 -3.10
N SER A 74 16.49 -11.44 -2.66
CA SER A 74 17.80 -11.96 -2.25
C SER A 74 18.79 -12.06 -3.42
N LEU A 75 18.29 -12.18 -4.65
CA LEU A 75 19.07 -12.26 -5.88
C LEU A 75 19.45 -10.89 -6.46
N VAL A 76 18.81 -9.80 -6.00
CA VAL A 76 19.07 -8.45 -6.51
C VAL A 76 20.36 -7.90 -5.90
N PRO A 77 21.38 -7.54 -6.71
CA PRO A 77 22.57 -6.88 -6.18
C PRO A 77 22.21 -5.56 -5.48
N LYS A 78 22.76 -5.32 -4.29
CA LYS A 78 22.51 -4.11 -3.48
C LYS A 78 22.72 -2.78 -4.22
N ALA A 79 23.50 -2.78 -5.31
CA ALA A 79 23.73 -1.61 -6.17
C ALA A 79 22.46 -1.11 -6.90
N VAL A 80 21.39 -1.91 -6.98
CA VAL A 80 20.09 -1.53 -7.58
C VAL A 80 19.10 -0.99 -6.54
N ALA A 81 19.45 -1.01 -5.25
CA ALA A 81 18.57 -0.53 -4.18
C ALA A 81 18.35 0.99 -4.31
N ARG A 82 17.17 1.35 -4.84
CA ARG A 82 16.72 2.72 -5.04
C ARG A 82 16.72 3.48 -3.71
N ALA A 83 17.19 4.72 -3.71
CA ALA A 83 17.27 5.55 -2.51
C ALA A 83 15.90 5.60 -1.78
N PRO A 84 15.88 5.48 -0.43
CA PRO A 84 14.64 5.59 0.33
C PRO A 84 13.93 6.92 0.04
N ILE A 85 12.61 6.89 -0.10
CA ILE A 85 11.83 8.11 -0.21
C ILE A 85 11.92 8.82 1.15
N ALA A 86 12.58 9.97 1.18
CA ALA A 86 12.87 10.68 2.41
C ALA A 86 11.60 10.92 3.24
N ASN A 87 11.63 10.48 4.51
CA ASN A 87 10.65 10.87 5.52
C ASN A 87 10.86 12.35 5.86
N THR A 88 10.29 13.25 5.07
CA THR A 88 10.20 14.66 5.49
C THR A 88 9.22 14.74 6.65
N LYS A 89 9.79 14.91 7.86
CA LYS A 89 9.04 15.29 9.05
C LYS A 89 8.26 16.57 8.70
N PRO A 90 6.95 16.69 9.00
CA PRO A 90 6.23 17.92 8.74
C PRO A 90 6.91 19.03 9.54
N THR A 91 7.45 20.03 8.85
CA THR A 91 7.76 21.31 9.50
C THR A 91 6.45 21.83 10.04
N SER A 92 6.32 21.85 11.37
CA SER A 92 5.22 22.53 12.05
C SER A 92 5.26 23.99 11.66
N SER A 93 4.48 24.40 10.64
CA SER A 93 4.25 25.80 10.37
C SER A 93 3.31 26.31 11.46
N SER A 94 3.89 26.71 12.59
CA SER A 94 3.24 27.65 13.49
C SER A 94 3.05 28.96 12.73
N ASN A 95 1.91 29.15 12.08
CA ASN A 95 1.46 30.48 11.70
C ASN A 95 -0.05 30.52 11.43
N GLY A 96 -0.77 31.21 12.31
CA GLY A 96 -2.20 31.44 12.17
C GLY A 96 -2.87 31.87 13.47
N ALA A 97 -2.25 32.75 14.25
CA ALA A 97 -2.99 33.56 15.20
C ALA A 97 -4.03 34.41 14.44
N ASN A 98 -5.18 34.64 15.08
CA ASN A 98 -6.26 35.57 14.72
C ASN A 98 -7.28 35.14 13.66
N ARG A 99 -8.37 34.51 14.13
CA ARG A 99 -9.70 34.64 13.51
C ARG A 99 -10.70 35.06 14.61
N PRO A 100 -11.38 36.21 14.51
CA PRO A 100 -12.32 36.65 15.54
C PRO A 100 -13.58 35.76 15.56
N PRO A 101 -14.29 35.68 16.70
CA PRO A 101 -15.52 34.91 16.80
C PRO A 101 -16.62 35.53 15.93
N ARG A 102 -17.33 34.70 15.16
CA ARG A 102 -18.57 35.12 14.50
C ARG A 102 -19.67 35.19 15.56
N ALA A 103 -20.37 36.32 15.57
CA ALA A 103 -21.64 36.54 16.27
C ALA A 103 -22.73 35.59 15.76
#